data_AF-A0A8H4A8H8-F1
#
_entry.id   AF-A0A8H4A8H8-F1
#
_cell.length_a   1.000
_cell.length_b   1.000
_cell.length_c   1.000
_cell.angle_alpha   90.00
_cell.angle_beta   90.00
_cell.angle_gamma   90.00
#
_symmetry.space_group_name_H-M   'P 1'
#
loop_
_entity.id
_entity.type
_entity.pdbx_description
1 polymer ?
#
loop_
_entity_poly.entity_id
_entity_poly.type
_entity_poly.pdbx_seq_one_letter_code
_entity_poly.pdbx_strand_id
1 'polypeptide(L)'
;MYSDRRLSRLPLHLSIEQRQLSKLASLPRNPIRTTQNLLTTDERILRRRCDWDPEFAKSVQKKCAQWVAPKSCSALDLLKDTYKETKEPFMSTSLPELDIVLGGGIPCSSLTEIVGPTNFGKTQFCLTLSILATLPVSMNGLGGGTCYISTQGTFPAERLMEIAKYRYPYLFGDENPQCQDNIKKMSDAIHLMKAKSSKELANILENFQEFIIEKNIRLLIIDSFGALIKKEFIGKKDSLDKRSRLLVKFAAWLKFLSESFNMPTVVTNQVISFNNIREALTDLTNESDSSIKPALGNTWSHAVNTRLMMDYCDINPVIMLVNPDVPRNLRKIRVEKSPIGARKTFYFTIERKGIVNFDLKNVMDKMRNCNQDRTSDIKRLKIDENE
;
A
#
# COMPACT_ATOMS: atom_id res chain seq x y z
N MET A 1 -18.33 -1.41 -14.67
CA MET A 1 -17.97 -2.62 -15.44
C MET A 1 -19.06 -2.86 -16.46
N TYR A 2 -18.81 -2.56 -17.73
CA TYR A 2 -19.67 -3.03 -18.81
C TYR A 2 -19.00 -4.26 -19.42
N SER A 3 -19.74 -5.34 -19.61
CA SER A 3 -19.17 -6.58 -20.15
C SER A 3 -19.10 -6.50 -21.68
N ASP A 4 -17.88 -6.51 -22.22
CA ASP A 4 -17.62 -6.61 -23.66
C ASP A 4 -17.60 -8.05 -24.17
N ARG A 5 -18.11 -9.01 -23.38
CA ARG A 5 -18.23 -10.41 -23.81
C ARG A 5 -19.04 -10.48 -25.10
N ARG A 6 -18.50 -11.18 -26.10
CA ARG A 6 -19.20 -11.37 -27.38
C ARG A 6 -20.44 -12.23 -27.17
N LEU A 7 -21.55 -11.85 -27.82
CA LEU A 7 -22.80 -12.62 -27.78
C LEU A 7 -22.65 -14.01 -28.38
N SER A 8 -21.67 -14.23 -29.27
CA SER A 8 -21.32 -15.54 -29.80
C SER A 8 -20.80 -16.53 -28.74
N ARG A 9 -20.44 -16.05 -27.54
CA ARG A 9 -20.00 -16.87 -26.41
C ARG A 9 -21.11 -17.11 -25.38
N LEU A 10 -22.36 -16.76 -25.69
CA LEU A 10 -23.49 -17.08 -24.83
C LEU A 10 -23.56 -18.60 -24.64
N PRO A 11 -23.72 -19.09 -23.40
CA PRO A 11 -23.92 -20.51 -23.12
C PRO A 11 -25.08 -21.10 -23.92
N LEU A 12 -25.03 -22.40 -24.23
CA LEU A 12 -26.03 -23.09 -25.05
C LEU A 12 -27.46 -23.03 -24.47
N HIS A 13 -27.63 -22.89 -23.15
CA HIS A 13 -28.94 -22.70 -22.52
C HIS A 13 -29.52 -21.26 -22.67
N LEU A 14 -28.72 -20.36 -23.23
CA LEU A 14 -29.01 -18.95 -23.53
C LEU A 14 -29.02 -18.70 -25.06
N SER A 15 -29.03 -19.77 -25.88
CA SER A 15 -28.82 -19.72 -27.31
C SER A 15 -29.91 -18.92 -28.03
N ILE A 16 -29.52 -17.74 -28.48
CA ILE A 16 -30.14 -17.01 -29.59
C ILE A 16 -29.76 -17.77 -30.86
N GLU A 17 -30.70 -18.02 -31.77
CA GLU A 17 -30.38 -18.71 -33.03
C GLU A 17 -29.28 -17.96 -33.80
N GLN A 18 -28.43 -18.67 -34.53
CA GLN A 18 -27.38 -18.02 -35.36
C GLN A 18 -27.96 -16.98 -36.32
N ARG A 19 -29.18 -17.21 -36.83
CA ARG A 19 -29.93 -16.28 -37.68
C ARG A 19 -30.32 -14.99 -36.96
N GLN A 20 -30.62 -15.06 -35.66
CA GLN A 20 -30.96 -13.90 -34.85
C GLN A 20 -29.69 -13.14 -34.40
N LEU A 21 -28.60 -13.86 -34.11
CA LEU A 21 -27.28 -13.26 -33.85
C LEU A 21 -26.74 -12.51 -35.07
N SER A 22 -26.91 -13.06 -36.27
CA SER A 22 -26.52 -12.38 -37.51
C SER A 22 -27.34 -11.13 -37.76
N LYS A 23 -28.67 -11.16 -37.52
CA LYS A 23 -29.55 -9.96 -37.56
C LYS A 23 -29.08 -8.86 -36.60
N LEU A 24 -28.74 -9.21 -35.36
CA LEU A 24 -28.20 -8.25 -34.37
C LEU A 24 -26.88 -7.64 -34.82
N ALA A 25 -26.00 -8.44 -35.42
CA ALA A 25 -24.70 -8.02 -35.90
C ALA A 25 -24.75 -7.21 -37.21
N SER A 26 -25.83 -7.34 -37.98
CA SER A 26 -26.05 -6.66 -39.26
C SER A 26 -26.85 -5.35 -39.15
N LEU A 27 -27.11 -4.86 -37.94
CA LEU A 27 -27.83 -3.60 -37.74
C LEU A 27 -27.02 -2.41 -38.30
N PRO A 28 -27.59 -1.58 -39.20
CA PRO A 28 -26.84 -0.54 -39.92
C PRO A 28 -26.43 0.66 -39.03
N ARG A 29 -27.11 0.87 -37.90
CA ARG A 29 -26.72 1.83 -36.85
C ARG A 29 -26.64 1.08 -35.52
N ASN A 30 -25.43 1.01 -34.95
CA ASN A 30 -25.06 0.31 -33.71
C ASN A 30 -25.27 -1.22 -33.77
N PRO A 31 -24.33 -1.97 -34.38
CA PRO A 31 -24.39 -3.43 -34.39
C PRO A 31 -24.25 -3.99 -32.97
N ILE A 32 -25.14 -4.91 -32.63
CA ILE A 32 -25.21 -5.52 -31.30
C ILE A 32 -24.35 -6.79 -31.32
N ARG A 33 -23.09 -6.66 -30.89
CA ARG A 33 -22.10 -7.76 -30.89
C ARG A 33 -21.68 -8.19 -29.49
N THR A 34 -21.85 -7.31 -28.51
CA THR A 34 -21.42 -7.53 -27.12
C THR A 34 -22.62 -7.61 -26.19
N THR A 35 -22.42 -8.23 -25.04
CA THR A 35 -23.41 -8.25 -23.95
C THR A 35 -23.75 -6.84 -23.49
N GLN A 36 -22.79 -5.90 -23.46
CA GLN A 36 -23.06 -4.50 -23.17
C GLN A 36 -24.08 -3.92 -24.16
N ASN A 37 -23.84 -4.04 -25.47
CA ASN A 37 -24.74 -3.47 -26.47
C ASN A 37 -26.15 -4.06 -26.35
N LEU A 38 -26.27 -5.35 -26.08
CA LEU A 38 -27.58 -5.99 -25.91
C LEU A 38 -28.32 -5.49 -24.67
N LEU A 39 -27.61 -5.27 -23.56
CA LEU A 39 -28.18 -4.82 -22.29
C LEU A 39 -28.49 -3.32 -22.26
N THR A 40 -27.80 -2.50 -23.06
CA THR A 40 -28.05 -1.05 -23.17
C THR A 40 -29.05 -0.70 -24.27
N THR A 41 -29.42 -1.65 -25.13
CA THR A 41 -30.40 -1.43 -26.20
C THR A 41 -31.82 -1.53 -25.65
N ASP A 42 -32.66 -0.55 -25.99
CA ASP A 42 -34.09 -0.53 -25.65
C ASP A 42 -34.84 -1.71 -26.32
N GLU A 43 -35.72 -2.36 -25.56
CA GLU A 43 -36.56 -3.48 -26.02
C GLU A 43 -37.31 -3.15 -27.33
N ARG A 44 -37.75 -1.90 -27.52
CA ARG A 44 -38.45 -1.45 -28.74
C ARG A 44 -37.60 -1.58 -30.01
N ILE A 45 -36.28 -1.38 -29.89
CA ILE A 45 -35.34 -1.48 -31.01
C ILE A 45 -35.14 -2.95 -31.37
N LEU A 46 -35.00 -3.81 -30.36
CA LEU A 46 -34.91 -5.26 -30.55
C LEU A 46 -36.17 -5.80 -31.22
N ARG A 47 -37.34 -5.33 -30.78
CA ARG A 47 -38.64 -5.70 -31.35
C ARG A 47 -38.77 -5.32 -32.82
N ARG A 48 -38.51 -4.05 -33.14
CA ARG A 48 -38.69 -3.49 -34.51
C ARG A 48 -37.67 -4.00 -35.53
N ARG A 49 -36.43 -4.27 -35.09
CA ARG A 49 -35.33 -4.58 -36.03
C ARG A 49 -34.93 -6.05 -36.05
N CYS A 50 -35.26 -6.83 -35.03
CA CYS A 50 -34.92 -8.24 -34.96
C CYS A 50 -36.14 -9.16 -35.08
N ASP A 51 -37.36 -8.60 -35.21
CA ASP A 51 -38.65 -9.31 -35.20
C ASP A 51 -38.85 -10.17 -33.96
N TRP A 52 -38.33 -9.70 -32.82
CA TRP A 52 -38.44 -10.41 -31.56
C TRP A 52 -39.78 -10.10 -30.89
N ASP A 53 -40.41 -11.13 -30.33
CA ASP A 53 -41.52 -10.96 -29.40
C ASP A 53 -41.05 -10.25 -28.11
N PRO A 54 -41.85 -9.42 -27.42
CA PRO A 54 -41.45 -8.77 -26.17
C PRO A 54 -40.98 -9.72 -25.09
N GLU A 55 -41.70 -10.83 -24.93
CA GLU A 55 -41.38 -11.79 -23.88
C GLU A 55 -40.05 -12.46 -24.18
N PHE A 56 -39.81 -12.75 -25.47
CA PHE A 56 -38.53 -13.26 -25.94
C PHE A 56 -37.39 -12.25 -25.74
N ALA A 57 -37.55 -11.00 -26.15
CA ALA A 57 -36.53 -9.96 -26.01
C ALA A 57 -36.15 -9.72 -24.53
N LYS A 58 -37.16 -9.61 -23.65
CA LYS A 58 -36.97 -9.43 -22.22
C LYS A 58 -36.34 -10.66 -21.57
N SER A 59 -36.77 -11.87 -21.98
CA SER A 59 -36.19 -13.13 -21.52
C SER A 59 -34.70 -13.20 -21.86
N VAL A 60 -34.33 -12.92 -23.11
CA VAL A 60 -32.93 -12.91 -23.59
C VAL A 60 -32.09 -11.87 -22.84
N GLN A 61 -32.59 -10.64 -22.65
CA GLN A 61 -31.88 -9.62 -21.89
C GLN A 61 -31.69 -10.00 -20.41
N LYS A 62 -32.72 -10.53 -19.74
CA LYS A 62 -32.64 -10.99 -18.35
C LYS A 62 -31.61 -12.12 -18.18
N LYS A 63 -31.64 -13.06 -19.10
CA LYS A 63 -30.73 -14.20 -19.20
C LYS A 63 -29.27 -13.76 -19.42
N CYS A 64 -29.07 -12.84 -20.36
CA CYS A 64 -27.78 -12.19 -20.60
C CYS A 64 -27.28 -11.44 -19.34
N ALA A 65 -28.18 -10.70 -18.67
CA ALA A 65 -27.87 -9.99 -17.45
C ALA A 65 -27.44 -10.95 -16.32
N GLN A 66 -28.14 -12.06 -16.13
CA GLN A 66 -27.78 -13.09 -15.14
C GLN A 66 -26.42 -13.74 -15.42
N TRP A 67 -26.08 -13.96 -16.70
CA TRP A 67 -24.79 -14.53 -17.09
C TRP A 67 -23.62 -13.56 -16.91
N VAL A 68 -23.87 -12.27 -17.11
CA VAL A 68 -22.88 -11.20 -16.96
C VAL A 68 -22.75 -10.76 -15.50
N ALA A 69 -23.83 -10.87 -14.73
CA ALA A 69 -23.88 -10.43 -13.34
C ALA A 69 -22.75 -11.11 -12.54
N PRO A 70 -22.01 -10.32 -11.73
CA PRO A 70 -21.08 -10.90 -10.77
C PRO A 70 -21.84 -11.88 -9.86
N LYS A 71 -21.26 -13.05 -9.62
CA LYS A 71 -21.82 -13.97 -8.63
C LYS A 71 -21.74 -13.30 -7.26
N SER A 72 -22.86 -13.11 -6.58
CA SER A 72 -22.85 -12.71 -5.18
C SER A 72 -22.46 -13.91 -4.32
N CYS A 73 -21.49 -13.73 -3.43
CA CYS A 73 -21.18 -14.68 -2.36
C CYS A 73 -21.65 -14.09 -1.03
N SER A 74 -21.97 -14.95 -0.06
CA SER A 74 -22.22 -14.48 1.30
C SER A 74 -20.91 -14.02 1.94
N ALA A 75 -20.98 -13.16 2.96
CA ALA A 75 -19.80 -12.74 3.71
C ALA A 75 -19.04 -13.94 4.32
N LEU A 76 -19.76 -14.98 4.73
CA LEU A 76 -19.16 -16.20 5.28
C LEU A 76 -18.43 -17.02 4.22
N ASP A 77 -18.97 -17.11 3.01
CA ASP A 77 -18.32 -17.83 1.91
C ASP A 77 -17.05 -17.09 1.48
N LEU A 78 -17.10 -15.76 1.37
CA LEU A 78 -15.92 -14.95 1.09
C LEU A 78 -14.82 -15.14 2.14
N LEU A 79 -15.20 -15.20 3.43
CA LEU A 79 -14.27 -15.47 4.52
C LEU A 79 -13.63 -16.87 4.38
N LYS A 80 -14.44 -17.89 4.11
CA LYS A 80 -13.96 -19.27 3.89
C LYS A 80 -13.02 -19.37 2.70
N ASP A 81 -13.34 -18.71 1.59
CA ASP A 81 -12.50 -18.71 0.39
C ASP A 81 -11.15 -18.02 0.66
N THR A 82 -11.17 -16.93 1.43
CA THR A 82 -9.95 -16.24 1.88
C THR A 82 -9.05 -17.17 2.70
N TYR A 83 -9.62 -17.97 3.62
CA TYR A 83 -8.86 -18.95 4.41
C TYR A 83 -8.41 -20.17 3.60
N LYS A 84 -9.23 -20.65 2.64
CA LYS A 84 -8.91 -21.82 1.82
C LYS A 84 -7.80 -21.56 0.81
N GLU A 85 -7.69 -20.34 0.27
CA GLU A 85 -6.66 -20.01 -0.72
C GLU A 85 -5.24 -19.85 -0.13
N THR A 86 -5.04 -20.01 1.19
CA THR A 86 -3.71 -19.94 1.85
C THR A 86 -2.88 -18.71 1.47
N LYS A 87 -3.57 -17.58 1.25
CA LYS A 87 -2.93 -16.32 0.87
C LYS A 87 -2.62 -15.54 2.14
N GLU A 88 -1.34 -15.30 2.42
CA GLU A 88 -0.91 -14.44 3.51
C GLU A 88 -1.63 -13.08 3.40
N PRO A 89 -2.49 -12.72 4.39
CA PRO A 89 -3.30 -11.50 4.32
C PRO A 89 -2.46 -10.26 4.67
N PHE A 90 -1.36 -10.46 5.40
CA PHE A 90 -0.48 -9.40 5.88
C PHE A 90 0.98 -9.78 5.70
N MET A 91 1.80 -8.77 5.49
CA MET A 91 3.25 -8.86 5.53
C MET A 91 3.76 -8.14 6.78
N SER A 92 4.40 -8.86 7.70
CA SER A 92 4.98 -8.26 8.90
C SER A 92 5.95 -7.13 8.53
N THR A 93 5.91 -6.03 9.29
CA THR A 93 6.89 -4.94 9.23
C THR A 93 8.08 -5.22 10.14
N SER A 94 8.04 -6.29 10.94
CA SER A 94 8.94 -6.61 12.04
C SER A 94 9.04 -5.48 13.09
N LEU A 95 7.98 -4.67 13.19
CA LEU A 95 7.76 -3.70 14.25
C LEU A 95 6.52 -4.15 15.02
N PRO A 96 6.68 -4.86 16.16
CA PRO A 96 5.59 -5.59 16.79
C PRO A 96 4.33 -4.75 17.05
N GLU A 97 4.50 -3.53 17.56
CA GLU A 97 3.36 -2.66 17.85
C GLU A 97 2.61 -2.18 16.59
N LEU A 98 3.35 -1.94 15.50
CA LEU A 98 2.76 -1.55 14.22
C LEU A 98 2.03 -2.74 13.59
N ASP A 99 2.64 -3.92 13.64
CA ASP A 99 2.03 -5.16 13.13
C ASP A 99 0.73 -5.48 13.87
N ILE A 100 0.71 -5.36 15.20
CA ILE A 100 -0.50 -5.53 16.01
C ILE A 100 -1.62 -4.60 15.55
N VAL A 101 -1.32 -3.30 15.37
CA VAL A 101 -2.34 -2.33 14.97
C VAL A 101 -2.83 -2.53 13.54
N LEU A 102 -1.96 -2.97 12.63
CA LEU A 102 -2.35 -3.23 11.25
C LEU A 102 -2.95 -4.64 11.05
N GLY A 103 -3.12 -5.43 12.11
CA GLY A 103 -3.71 -6.77 12.03
C GLY A 103 -2.75 -7.88 11.56
N GLY A 104 -1.44 -7.63 11.60
CA GLY A 104 -0.39 -8.56 11.18
C GLY A 104 0.75 -7.89 10.41
N GLY A 105 0.57 -6.63 9.97
CA GLY A 105 1.55 -5.86 9.22
C GLY A 105 0.93 -5.15 8.02
N ILE A 106 1.71 -4.92 6.97
CA ILE A 106 1.22 -4.28 5.74
C ILE A 106 0.20 -5.20 5.07
N PRO A 107 -1.03 -4.72 4.79
CA PRO A 107 -2.03 -5.55 4.12
C PRO A 107 -1.59 -5.92 2.70
N CYS A 108 -1.70 -7.21 2.38
CA CYS A 108 -1.65 -7.70 1.01
C CYS A 108 -2.90 -7.24 0.25
N SER A 109 -2.87 -7.32 -1.09
CA SER A 109 -3.99 -6.86 -1.93
C SER A 109 -4.37 -5.40 -1.70
N SER A 110 -3.41 -4.57 -1.29
CA SER A 110 -3.65 -3.22 -0.84
C SER A 110 -2.49 -2.27 -1.15
N LEU A 111 -2.84 -1.00 -1.41
CA LEU A 111 -1.88 0.07 -1.65
C LEU A 111 -1.57 0.80 -0.35
N THR A 112 -0.31 0.72 0.07
CA THR A 112 0.23 1.40 1.25
C THR A 112 1.15 2.55 0.86
N GLU A 113 0.98 3.71 1.48
CA GLU A 113 1.82 4.88 1.28
C GLU A 113 2.60 5.21 2.55
N ILE A 114 3.92 5.35 2.41
CA ILE A 114 4.80 5.87 3.46
C ILE A 114 5.11 7.33 3.15
N VAL A 115 4.62 8.22 3.99
CA VAL A 115 4.74 9.67 3.86
C VAL A 115 5.73 10.19 4.90
N GLY A 116 6.56 11.15 4.54
CA GLY A 116 7.40 11.86 5.51
C GLY A 116 8.41 12.79 4.85
N PRO A 117 9.10 13.65 5.61
CA PRO A 117 10.13 14.53 5.06
C PRO A 117 11.33 13.74 4.50
N THR A 118 12.18 14.41 3.74
CA THR A 118 13.42 13.81 3.20
C THR A 118 14.32 13.34 4.36
N ASN A 119 15.00 12.21 4.20
CA ASN A 119 15.90 11.62 5.22
C ASN A 119 15.22 11.17 6.53
N PHE A 120 13.94 10.77 6.45
CA PHE A 120 13.17 10.25 7.59
C PHE A 120 13.12 8.74 7.79
N GLY A 121 13.82 7.99 6.95
CA GLY A 121 13.81 6.53 7.03
C GLY A 121 12.76 5.86 6.15
N LYS A 122 12.06 6.59 5.25
CA LYS A 122 11.17 5.97 4.25
C LYS A 122 11.87 4.87 3.46
N THR A 123 13.02 5.19 2.87
CA THR A 123 13.87 4.22 2.17
C THR A 123 14.37 3.12 3.11
N GLN A 124 14.70 3.41 4.37
CA GLN A 124 15.12 2.40 5.36
C GLN A 124 14.00 1.38 5.64
N PHE A 125 12.76 1.85 5.70
CA PHE A 125 11.57 1.02 5.84
C PHE A 125 11.39 0.13 4.61
N CYS A 126 11.47 0.72 3.41
CA CYS A 126 11.39 -0.01 2.16
C CYS A 126 12.48 -1.10 2.04
N LEU A 127 13.74 -0.80 2.41
CA LEU A 127 14.82 -1.81 2.41
C LEU A 127 14.54 -2.96 3.38
N THR A 128 14.02 -2.64 4.57
CA THR A 128 13.66 -3.66 5.57
C THR A 128 12.55 -4.57 5.05
N LEU A 129 11.52 -4.00 4.41
CA LEU A 129 10.46 -4.77 3.76
C LEU A 129 10.99 -5.63 2.61
N SER A 130 11.89 -5.10 1.77
CA SER A 130 12.49 -5.89 0.68
C SER A 130 13.14 -7.17 1.18
N ILE A 131 13.83 -7.12 2.32
CA ILE A 131 14.43 -8.31 2.94
C ILE A 131 13.33 -9.24 3.46
N LEU A 132 12.39 -8.71 4.26
CA LEU A 132 11.29 -9.47 4.85
C LEU A 132 10.48 -10.27 3.82
N ALA A 133 10.16 -9.68 2.67
CA ALA A 133 9.36 -10.35 1.64
C ALA A 133 10.04 -11.60 1.08
N THR A 134 11.38 -11.61 1.03
CA THR A 134 12.16 -12.77 0.57
C THR A 134 12.28 -13.89 1.60
N LEU A 135 12.03 -13.60 2.88
CA LEU A 135 12.10 -14.61 3.92
C LEU A 135 10.94 -15.61 3.79
N PRO A 136 11.12 -16.86 4.24
CA PRO A 136 10.03 -17.84 4.28
C PRO A 136 8.86 -17.37 5.16
N VAL A 137 7.66 -17.90 4.88
CA VAL A 137 6.46 -17.64 5.69
C VAL A 137 6.65 -18.03 7.16
N SER A 138 7.39 -19.10 7.43
CA SER A 138 7.75 -19.52 8.80
C SER A 138 8.58 -18.50 9.57
N MET A 139 9.13 -17.49 8.88
CA MET A 139 9.89 -16.37 9.46
C MET A 139 9.18 -15.03 9.26
N ASN A 140 7.84 -15.05 9.13
CA ASN A 140 6.99 -13.89 8.89
C ASN A 140 7.29 -13.14 7.57
N GLY A 141 7.92 -13.81 6.60
CA GLY A 141 8.10 -13.31 5.25
C GLY A 141 7.00 -13.77 4.29
N LEU A 142 7.20 -13.53 2.99
CA LEU A 142 6.23 -13.92 1.96
C LEU A 142 6.73 -15.05 1.04
N GLY A 143 7.96 -15.52 1.24
CA GLY A 143 8.58 -16.58 0.43
C GLY A 143 8.69 -16.23 -1.06
N GLY A 144 8.83 -14.94 -1.41
CA GLY A 144 8.91 -14.52 -2.81
C GLY A 144 9.72 -13.26 -3.03
N GLY A 145 9.85 -12.87 -4.30
CA GLY A 145 10.69 -11.77 -4.72
C GLY A 145 10.13 -10.40 -4.37
N THR A 146 11.01 -9.41 -4.28
CA THR A 146 10.63 -7.99 -4.22
C THR A 146 10.98 -7.31 -5.52
N CYS A 147 10.07 -6.54 -6.09
CA CYS A 147 10.41 -5.57 -7.13
C CYS A 147 10.54 -4.18 -6.52
N TYR A 148 11.73 -3.60 -6.60
CA TYR A 148 12.02 -2.25 -6.13
C TYR A 148 12.21 -1.32 -7.33
N ILE A 149 11.23 -0.46 -7.58
CA ILE A 149 11.30 0.57 -8.61
C ILE A 149 11.84 1.85 -7.98
N SER A 150 13.10 2.17 -8.29
CA SER A 150 13.71 3.44 -7.91
C SER A 150 13.40 4.53 -8.93
N THR A 151 12.91 5.68 -8.45
CA THR A 151 12.65 6.85 -9.31
C THR A 151 13.76 7.88 -9.26
N GLN A 152 14.60 7.83 -8.23
CA GLN A 152 15.67 8.78 -7.96
C GLN A 152 16.86 8.09 -7.28
N GLY A 153 18.06 8.53 -7.63
CA GLY A 153 19.30 8.07 -7.01
C GLY A 153 19.72 6.65 -7.40
N THR A 154 20.70 6.15 -6.67
CA THR A 154 21.19 4.77 -6.77
C THR A 154 20.58 3.97 -5.63
N PHE A 155 20.19 2.72 -5.91
CA PHE A 155 19.72 1.81 -4.88
C PHE A 155 20.82 1.58 -3.83
N PRO A 156 20.55 1.78 -2.53
CA PRO A 156 21.57 1.69 -1.48
C PRO A 156 21.85 0.22 -1.11
N ALA A 157 22.51 -0.51 -2.00
CA ALA A 157 22.78 -1.95 -1.86
C ALA A 157 23.61 -2.30 -0.61
N GLU A 158 24.66 -1.53 -0.33
CA GLU A 158 25.47 -1.72 0.89
C GLU A 158 24.63 -1.64 2.16
N ARG A 159 23.67 -0.70 2.17
CA ARG A 159 22.76 -0.53 3.29
C ARG A 159 21.75 -1.66 3.41
N LEU A 160 21.25 -2.20 2.29
CA LEU A 160 20.43 -3.41 2.30
C LEU A 160 21.18 -4.57 2.95
N MET A 161 22.44 -4.78 2.54
CA MET A 161 23.30 -5.84 3.07
C MET A 161 23.55 -5.67 4.57
N GLU A 162 23.85 -4.44 5.01
CA GLU A 162 24.00 -4.15 6.43
C GLU A 162 22.74 -4.50 7.22
N ILE A 163 21.56 -4.07 6.76
CA ILE A 163 20.29 -4.37 7.44
C ILE A 163 20.08 -5.88 7.53
N ALA A 164 20.32 -6.62 6.44
CA ALA A 164 20.16 -8.07 6.43
C ALA A 164 21.06 -8.75 7.48
N LYS A 165 22.37 -8.47 7.45
CA LYS A 165 23.35 -9.04 8.37
C LYS A 165 23.03 -8.76 9.84
N TYR A 166 22.68 -7.52 10.17
CA TYR A 166 22.47 -7.12 11.56
C TYR A 166 21.07 -7.50 12.08
N ARG A 167 20.04 -7.51 11.23
CA ARG A 167 18.67 -7.84 11.63
C ARG A 167 18.45 -9.35 11.73
N TYR A 168 19.09 -10.12 10.84
CA TYR A 168 19.00 -11.58 10.80
C TYR A 168 20.40 -12.22 10.80
N PRO A 169 21.18 -12.06 11.89
CA PRO A 169 22.55 -12.57 11.96
C PRO A 169 22.60 -14.11 11.85
N TYR A 170 21.54 -14.80 12.27
CA TYR A 170 21.44 -16.25 12.11
C TYR A 170 21.31 -16.72 10.65
N LEU A 171 20.88 -15.85 9.71
CA LEU A 171 20.79 -16.18 8.28
C LEU A 171 21.95 -15.62 7.48
N PHE A 172 22.31 -14.36 7.75
CA PHE A 172 23.22 -13.56 6.93
C PHE A 172 24.46 -13.08 7.70
N GLY A 173 24.62 -13.47 8.97
CA GLY A 173 25.82 -13.18 9.74
C GLY A 173 26.98 -14.05 9.26
N ASP A 174 28.20 -13.53 9.40
CA ASP A 174 29.41 -14.21 8.90
C ASP A 174 29.71 -15.51 9.66
N GLU A 175 29.09 -15.72 10.83
CA GLU A 175 29.16 -16.96 11.62
C GLU A 175 28.34 -18.12 11.02
N ASN A 176 27.35 -17.85 10.16
CA ASN A 176 26.55 -18.89 9.52
C ASN A 176 27.31 -19.47 8.30
N PRO A 177 27.59 -20.79 8.24
CA PRO A 177 28.26 -21.41 7.09
C PRO A 177 27.53 -21.22 5.75
N GLN A 178 26.20 -21.08 5.77
CA GLN A 178 25.36 -20.87 4.58
C GLN A 178 25.11 -19.38 4.27
N CYS A 179 25.78 -18.47 4.98
CA CYS A 179 25.58 -17.02 4.86
C CYS A 179 25.68 -16.53 3.40
N GLN A 180 26.71 -16.95 2.67
CA GLN A 180 26.92 -16.51 1.28
C GLN A 180 25.78 -16.95 0.36
N ASP A 181 25.31 -18.20 0.49
CA ASP A 181 24.18 -18.72 -0.29
C ASP A 181 22.88 -18.01 0.08
N ASN A 182 22.64 -17.75 1.37
CA ASN A 182 21.47 -17.04 1.84
C ASN A 182 21.43 -15.60 1.33
N ILE A 183 22.58 -14.90 1.39
CA ILE A 183 22.75 -13.56 0.82
C ILE A 183 22.45 -13.58 -0.67
N LYS A 184 23.03 -14.53 -1.41
CA LYS A 184 22.81 -14.65 -2.86
C LYS A 184 21.34 -14.89 -3.19
N LYS A 185 20.68 -15.83 -2.49
CA LYS A 185 19.24 -16.09 -2.67
C LYS A 185 18.38 -14.85 -2.40
N MET A 186 18.65 -14.15 -1.30
CA MET A 186 17.95 -12.91 -0.95
C MET A 186 18.19 -11.82 -2.00
N SER A 187 19.45 -11.60 -2.42
CA SER A 187 19.78 -10.58 -3.40
C SER A 187 19.19 -10.87 -4.78
N ASP A 188 19.22 -12.13 -5.22
CA ASP A 188 18.68 -12.56 -6.51
C ASP A 188 17.15 -12.44 -6.55
N ALA A 189 16.48 -12.54 -5.39
CA ALA A 189 15.05 -12.34 -5.24
C ALA A 189 14.64 -10.85 -5.14
N ILE A 190 15.59 -9.92 -4.95
CA ILE A 190 15.31 -8.47 -4.92
C ILE A 190 15.66 -7.87 -6.28
N HIS A 191 14.62 -7.67 -7.10
CA HIS A 191 14.76 -7.15 -8.45
C HIS A 191 14.67 -5.63 -8.47
N LEU A 192 15.68 -4.99 -9.05
CA LEU A 192 15.78 -3.53 -9.12
C LEU A 192 15.38 -3.02 -10.51
N MET A 193 14.45 -2.08 -10.56
CA MET A 193 14.07 -1.35 -11.77
C MET A 193 14.24 0.14 -11.56
N LYS A 194 14.45 0.90 -12.65
CA LYS A 194 14.56 2.36 -12.62
C LYS A 194 13.50 2.99 -13.51
N ALA A 195 12.82 3.99 -12.98
CA ALA A 195 11.83 4.78 -13.73
C ALA A 195 12.12 6.28 -13.56
N LYS A 196 12.70 6.92 -14.58
CA LYS A 196 13.11 8.33 -14.55
C LYS A 196 11.99 9.31 -14.92
N SER A 197 10.91 8.79 -15.50
CA SER A 197 9.72 9.53 -15.94
C SER A 197 8.44 8.73 -15.64
N SER A 198 7.29 9.41 -15.57
CA SER A 198 5.99 8.75 -15.45
C SER A 198 5.68 7.82 -16.62
N LYS A 199 6.13 8.18 -17.83
CA LYS A 199 5.97 7.34 -19.01
C LYS A 199 6.71 6.01 -18.87
N GLU A 200 7.94 6.03 -18.38
CA GLU A 200 8.70 4.80 -18.06
C GLU A 200 8.00 3.99 -16.97
N LEU A 201 7.54 4.63 -15.89
CA LEU A 201 6.81 3.93 -14.84
C LEU A 201 5.53 3.29 -15.37
N ALA A 202 4.78 4.00 -16.22
CA ALA A 202 3.58 3.48 -16.85
C ALA A 202 3.88 2.25 -17.71
N ASN A 203 4.94 2.29 -18.53
CA ASN A 203 5.33 1.17 -19.37
C ASN A 203 5.76 -0.07 -18.55
N ILE A 204 6.45 0.15 -17.43
CA ILE A 204 6.81 -0.93 -16.50
C ILE A 204 5.52 -1.56 -15.94
N LEU A 205 4.59 -0.75 -15.42
CA LEU A 205 3.38 -1.24 -14.77
C LEU A 205 2.40 -1.91 -15.76
N GLU A 206 2.31 -1.43 -17.00
CA GLU A 206 1.45 -2.03 -18.05
C GLU A 206 1.87 -3.46 -18.40
N ASN A 207 3.16 -3.78 -18.36
CA ASN A 207 3.70 -5.10 -18.71
C ASN A 207 4.18 -5.89 -17.48
N PHE A 208 3.84 -5.44 -16.27
CA PHE A 208 4.44 -5.97 -15.03
C PHE A 208 3.95 -7.38 -14.68
N GLN A 209 2.80 -7.80 -15.20
CA GLN A 209 2.16 -9.06 -14.84
C GLN A 209 3.03 -10.29 -15.15
N GLU A 210 3.65 -10.32 -16.34
CA GLU A 210 4.55 -11.40 -16.76
C GLU A 210 5.74 -11.49 -15.81
N PHE A 211 6.36 -10.35 -15.50
CA PHE A 211 7.47 -10.25 -14.57
C PHE A 211 7.10 -10.74 -13.16
N ILE A 212 5.90 -10.40 -12.65
CA ILE A 212 5.43 -10.90 -11.35
C ILE A 212 5.38 -12.42 -11.32
N ILE A 213 4.83 -13.03 -12.38
CA ILE A 213 4.65 -14.48 -12.45
C ILE A 213 6.01 -15.18 -12.55
N GLU A 214 6.85 -14.76 -13.49
CA GLU A 214 8.16 -15.38 -13.74
C GLU A 214 9.11 -15.30 -12.54
N LYS A 215 9.09 -14.17 -11.83
CA LYS A 215 10.00 -13.90 -10.70
C LYS A 215 9.36 -14.15 -9.34
N ASN A 216 8.12 -14.65 -9.31
CA ASN A 216 7.34 -14.85 -8.09
C ASN A 216 7.37 -13.60 -7.19
N ILE A 217 7.06 -12.43 -7.74
CA ILE A 217 7.08 -11.17 -6.99
C ILE A 217 5.94 -11.17 -5.98
N ARG A 218 6.29 -10.97 -4.71
CA ARG A 218 5.38 -10.90 -3.56
C ARG A 218 5.39 -9.55 -2.86
N LEU A 219 6.19 -8.59 -3.31
CA LEU A 219 6.20 -7.20 -2.83
C LEU A 219 6.58 -6.25 -3.97
N LEU A 220 5.80 -5.20 -4.18
CA LEU A 220 6.14 -4.10 -5.09
C LEU A 220 6.43 -2.82 -4.28
N ILE A 221 7.62 -2.24 -4.46
CA ILE A 221 8.01 -0.95 -3.89
C ILE A 221 8.26 0.08 -4.99
N ILE A 222 7.74 1.30 -4.82
CA ILE A 222 8.10 2.46 -5.66
C ILE A 222 8.66 3.59 -4.79
N ASP A 223 9.98 3.77 -4.84
CA ASP A 223 10.70 4.77 -4.04
C ASP A 223 11.50 5.75 -4.95
N SER A 224 11.13 7.02 -5.10
CA SER A 224 10.01 7.74 -4.49
C SER A 224 8.95 8.15 -5.52
N PHE A 225 7.76 7.57 -5.40
CA PHE A 225 6.62 7.88 -6.26
C PHE A 225 6.24 9.36 -6.20
N GLY A 226 6.16 9.93 -4.99
CA GLY A 226 5.84 11.36 -4.81
C GLY A 226 6.84 12.28 -5.51
N ALA A 227 8.13 11.95 -5.46
CA ALA A 227 9.18 12.74 -6.06
C ALA A 227 9.17 12.67 -7.60
N LEU A 228 8.81 11.51 -8.17
CA LEU A 228 8.63 11.34 -9.62
C LEU A 228 7.52 12.24 -10.15
N ILE A 229 6.34 12.17 -9.52
CA ILE A 229 5.19 12.98 -9.93
C ILE A 229 5.49 14.47 -9.74
N LYS A 230 6.12 14.85 -8.61
CA LYS A 230 6.53 16.24 -8.39
C LYS A 230 7.42 16.74 -9.54
N LYS A 231 8.46 15.98 -9.91
CA LYS A 231 9.40 16.35 -10.98
C LYS A 231 8.71 16.63 -12.32
N GLU A 232 7.67 15.88 -12.67
CA GLU A 232 7.00 16.00 -13.96
C GLU A 232 6.13 17.26 -14.11
N PHE A 233 5.58 17.73 -12.99
CA PHE A 233 4.58 18.80 -12.95
C PHE A 233 5.07 20.11 -12.30
N ILE A 234 6.34 20.18 -11.85
CA ILE A 234 6.95 21.44 -11.39
C ILE A 234 6.85 22.51 -12.49
N GLY A 235 6.41 23.72 -12.11
CA GLY A 235 6.40 24.90 -12.97
C GLY A 235 5.28 24.98 -14.02
N LYS A 236 4.36 24.00 -14.09
CA LYS A 236 3.29 23.96 -15.10
C LYS A 236 1.95 24.37 -14.50
N LYS A 237 1.53 25.63 -14.70
CA LYS A 237 0.28 26.20 -14.15
C LYS A 237 -1.01 25.48 -14.62
N ASP A 238 -1.06 24.98 -15.86
CA ASP A 238 -2.24 24.28 -16.44
C ASP A 238 -2.17 22.74 -16.35
N SER A 239 -1.66 22.19 -15.25
CA SER A 239 -1.35 20.76 -15.18
C SER A 239 -2.04 19.97 -14.06
N LEU A 240 -2.89 20.60 -13.24
CA LEU A 240 -3.55 19.93 -12.11
C LEU A 240 -4.50 18.81 -12.54
N ASP A 241 -5.25 19.00 -13.62
CA ASP A 241 -6.13 17.96 -14.17
C ASP A 241 -5.32 16.79 -14.75
N LYS A 242 -4.28 17.10 -15.55
CA LYS A 242 -3.37 16.08 -16.11
C LYS A 242 -2.70 15.26 -15.01
N ARG A 243 -2.23 15.93 -13.95
CA ARG A 243 -1.66 15.30 -12.77
C ARG A 243 -2.69 14.41 -12.06
N SER A 244 -3.90 14.90 -11.85
CA SER A 244 -4.97 14.14 -11.18
C SER A 244 -5.34 12.89 -11.97
N ARG A 245 -5.52 13.00 -13.30
CA ARG A 245 -5.77 11.86 -14.18
C ARG A 245 -4.64 10.84 -14.15
N LEU A 246 -3.40 11.30 -14.16
CA LEU A 246 -2.23 10.42 -14.08
C LEU A 246 -2.17 9.68 -12.73
N LEU A 247 -2.42 10.38 -11.62
CA LEU A 247 -2.47 9.78 -10.28
C LEU A 247 -3.57 8.73 -10.16
N VAL A 248 -4.76 9.00 -10.71
CA VAL A 248 -5.86 8.02 -10.76
C VAL A 248 -5.47 6.80 -11.60
N LYS A 249 -4.82 7.01 -12.76
CA LYS A 249 -4.33 5.92 -13.61
C LYS A 249 -3.34 5.03 -12.87
N PHE A 250 -2.33 5.61 -12.23
CA PHE A 250 -1.36 4.84 -11.43
C PHE A 250 -2.00 4.14 -10.25
N ALA A 251 -2.88 4.81 -9.51
CA ALA A 251 -3.60 4.19 -8.40
C ALA A 251 -4.41 2.97 -8.85
N ALA A 252 -5.09 3.07 -9.99
CA ALA A 252 -5.87 1.95 -10.55
C ALA A 252 -4.96 0.76 -10.90
N TRP A 253 -3.82 0.98 -11.54
CA TRP A 253 -2.87 -0.09 -11.83
C TRP A 253 -2.25 -0.71 -10.59
N LEU A 254 -1.80 0.09 -9.63
CA LEU A 254 -1.16 -0.43 -8.42
C LEU A 254 -2.15 -1.27 -7.59
N LYS A 255 -3.41 -0.83 -7.49
CA LYS A 255 -4.48 -1.63 -6.86
C LYS A 255 -4.75 -2.91 -7.61
N PHE A 256 -4.93 -2.82 -8.93
CA PHE A 256 -5.17 -3.98 -9.78
C PHE A 256 -4.05 -5.03 -9.63
N LEU A 257 -2.79 -4.60 -9.65
CA LEU A 257 -1.65 -5.50 -9.45
C LEU A 257 -1.62 -6.09 -8.04
N SER A 258 -1.87 -5.28 -7.00
CA SER A 258 -1.90 -5.77 -5.62
C SER A 258 -2.97 -6.85 -5.42
N GLU A 259 -4.20 -6.59 -5.88
CA GLU A 259 -5.35 -7.48 -5.74
C GLU A 259 -5.21 -8.74 -6.60
N SER A 260 -4.75 -8.61 -7.85
CA SER A 260 -4.62 -9.75 -8.77
C SER A 260 -3.58 -10.76 -8.32
N PHE A 261 -2.50 -10.30 -7.69
CA PHE A 261 -1.36 -11.15 -7.30
C PHE A 261 -1.26 -11.38 -5.79
N ASN A 262 -2.22 -10.87 -5.00
CA ASN A 262 -2.20 -10.91 -3.54
C ASN A 262 -0.84 -10.50 -2.96
N MET A 263 -0.39 -9.31 -3.30
CA MET A 263 0.86 -8.75 -2.80
C MET A 263 0.62 -7.35 -2.21
N PRO A 264 1.41 -6.93 -1.21
CA PRO A 264 1.44 -5.54 -0.78
C PRO A 264 2.14 -4.69 -1.85
N THR A 265 1.56 -3.53 -2.14
CA THR A 265 2.22 -2.49 -2.92
C THR A 265 2.51 -1.29 -2.04
N VAL A 266 3.77 -0.91 -1.95
CA VAL A 266 4.25 0.18 -1.10
C VAL A 266 4.82 1.29 -1.96
N VAL A 267 4.33 2.51 -1.75
CA VAL A 267 4.91 3.70 -2.37
C VAL A 267 5.45 4.65 -1.32
N THR A 268 6.48 5.41 -1.66
CA THR A 268 6.93 6.53 -0.80
C THR A 268 6.48 7.87 -1.35
N ASN A 269 6.10 8.75 -0.43
CA ASN A 269 5.71 10.12 -0.74
C ASN A 269 6.42 11.12 0.18
N GLN A 270 6.59 12.33 -0.32
CA GLN A 270 7.11 13.46 0.42
C GLN A 270 5.96 14.23 1.07
N VAL A 271 6.33 15.16 1.94
CA VAL A 271 5.40 16.09 2.56
C VAL A 271 5.53 17.49 1.96
N ILE A 272 4.48 18.29 2.12
CA ILE A 272 4.46 19.73 1.87
C ILE A 272 4.14 20.42 3.20
N SER A 273 4.89 21.48 3.51
CA SER A 273 4.62 22.35 4.67
C SER A 273 3.83 23.57 4.21
N PHE A 274 2.80 23.94 4.96
CA PHE A 274 2.06 25.17 4.75
C PHE A 274 2.61 26.25 5.67
N ASN A 275 3.17 27.33 5.09
CA ASN A 275 3.65 28.48 5.86
C ASN A 275 2.59 29.61 5.98
N ASN A 276 1.43 29.48 5.31
CA ASN A 276 0.44 30.56 5.22
C ASN A 276 -0.80 30.28 6.06
N ILE A 277 -1.09 31.21 6.98
CA ILE A 277 -2.24 31.24 7.90
C ILE A 277 -3.59 31.05 7.17
N ARG A 278 -3.71 31.48 5.90
CA ARG A 278 -4.95 31.41 5.12
C ARG A 278 -5.40 29.99 4.73
N GLU A 279 -4.49 29.05 4.50
CA GLU A 279 -4.87 27.64 4.21
C GLU A 279 -5.10 26.83 5.49
N ALA A 280 -4.59 27.30 6.63
CA ALA A 280 -4.91 26.75 7.95
C ALA A 280 -6.33 27.13 8.40
N LEU A 281 -6.81 28.32 8.02
CA LEU A 281 -8.14 28.82 8.41
C LEU A 281 -9.31 28.07 7.76
N THR A 282 -9.13 27.49 6.58
CA THR A 282 -10.17 26.67 5.92
C THR A 282 -10.39 25.31 6.58
N ASP A 283 -9.44 24.84 7.39
CA ASP A 283 -9.45 23.51 8.02
C ASP A 283 -9.67 23.55 9.54
N LEU A 284 -10.07 24.70 10.11
CA LEU A 284 -10.30 24.92 11.55
C LEU A 284 -11.35 24.00 12.21
N THR A 285 -12.00 23.11 11.47
CA THR A 285 -12.90 22.11 12.03
C THR A 285 -12.18 20.83 12.51
N ASN A 286 -10.87 20.69 12.27
CA ASN A 286 -10.10 19.54 12.74
C ASN A 286 -8.94 19.99 13.65
N GLU A 287 -9.07 19.67 14.93
CA GLU A 287 -8.11 20.04 15.98
C GLU A 287 -6.67 19.58 15.67
N SER A 288 -5.72 20.50 15.84
CA SER A 288 -4.31 20.23 16.23
C SER A 288 -3.44 19.29 15.38
N ASP A 289 -3.79 19.00 14.13
CA ASP A 289 -2.93 18.13 13.29
C ASP A 289 -1.83 18.94 12.57
N SER A 290 -0.61 18.42 12.65
CA SER A 290 0.68 18.95 12.14
C SER A 290 0.57 19.78 10.84
N SER A 291 1.41 20.82 10.72
CA SER A 291 1.57 21.70 9.54
C SER A 291 2.02 21.01 8.24
N ILE A 292 2.06 19.68 8.24
CA ILE A 292 2.68 18.81 7.26
C ILE A 292 1.60 17.93 6.62
N LYS A 293 1.40 18.05 5.31
CA LYS A 293 0.48 17.18 4.55
C LYS A 293 1.20 16.37 3.47
N PRO A 294 0.68 15.21 3.04
CA PRO A 294 1.24 14.44 1.92
C PRO A 294 1.24 15.24 0.62
N ALA A 295 2.32 15.13 -0.16
CA ALA A 295 2.55 15.99 -1.34
C ALA A 295 1.68 15.68 -2.57
N LEU A 296 0.95 14.56 -2.55
CA LEU A 296 0.22 14.09 -3.73
C LEU A 296 -1.21 14.65 -3.84
N GLY A 297 -1.71 15.28 -2.77
CA GLY A 297 -3.02 15.94 -2.75
C GLY A 297 -4.19 14.97 -2.59
N ASN A 298 -5.40 15.52 -2.65
CA ASN A 298 -6.61 14.80 -2.22
C ASN A 298 -6.96 13.60 -3.12
N THR A 299 -6.81 13.74 -4.43
CA THR A 299 -7.05 12.66 -5.41
C THR A 299 -6.30 11.38 -5.05
N TRP A 300 -5.03 11.52 -4.66
CA TRP A 300 -4.21 10.39 -4.22
C TRP A 300 -4.58 9.90 -2.81
N SER A 301 -4.95 10.81 -1.92
CA SER A 301 -5.39 10.45 -0.56
C SER A 301 -6.60 9.53 -0.52
N HIS A 302 -7.53 9.64 -1.47
CA HIS A 302 -8.64 8.69 -1.60
C HIS A 302 -8.23 7.36 -2.22
N ALA A 303 -7.21 7.38 -3.09
CA ALA A 303 -6.70 6.18 -3.72
C ALA A 303 -5.97 5.25 -2.74
N VAL A 304 -5.10 5.76 -1.88
CA VAL A 304 -4.32 4.93 -0.94
C VAL A 304 -5.23 4.28 0.11
N ASN A 305 -5.00 3.01 0.43
CA ASN A 305 -5.77 2.29 1.46
C ASN A 305 -5.17 2.55 2.85
N THR A 306 -3.86 2.37 3.00
CA THR A 306 -3.13 2.53 4.26
C THR A 306 -2.07 3.62 4.14
N ARG A 307 -2.03 4.57 5.07
CA ARG A 307 -1.03 5.64 5.12
C ARG A 307 -0.27 5.62 6.44
N LEU A 308 1.04 5.52 6.33
CA LEU A 308 1.98 5.65 7.44
C LEU A 308 2.70 7.00 7.31
N MET A 309 2.55 7.88 8.30
CA MET A 309 3.25 9.18 8.37
C MET A 309 4.46 9.08 9.29
N MET A 310 5.65 9.36 8.77
CA MET A 310 6.89 9.51 9.51
C MET A 310 7.17 10.99 9.77
N ASP A 311 7.48 11.33 11.02
CA ASP A 311 7.72 12.71 11.43
C ASP A 311 8.68 12.76 12.63
N TYR A 312 9.10 13.96 13.01
CA TYR A 312 9.95 14.19 14.18
C TYR A 312 9.20 13.77 15.45
N CYS A 313 9.95 13.34 16.45
CA CYS A 313 9.39 13.10 17.77
C CYS A 313 9.01 14.45 18.41
N ASP A 314 7.81 14.56 18.97
CA ASP A 314 7.34 15.80 19.63
C ASP A 314 7.84 15.93 21.09
N ILE A 315 8.82 15.12 21.49
CA ILE A 315 9.39 15.20 22.84
C ILE A 315 10.18 16.50 22.96
N ASN A 316 9.98 17.21 24.07
CA ASN A 316 10.73 18.41 24.39
C ASN A 316 12.25 18.13 24.28
N PRO A 317 13.01 18.90 23.49
CA PRO A 317 14.45 18.72 23.34
C PRO A 317 15.21 18.66 24.66
N VAL A 318 14.74 19.38 25.70
CA VAL A 318 15.31 19.34 27.04
C VAL A 318 15.21 17.94 27.64
N ILE A 319 14.07 17.27 27.51
CA ILE A 319 13.87 15.88 27.99
C ILE A 319 14.83 14.94 27.27
N MET A 320 15.08 15.13 25.98
CA MET A 320 16.05 14.31 25.22
C MET A 320 17.51 14.60 25.61
N LEU A 321 17.82 15.82 26.07
CA LEU A 321 19.18 16.20 26.48
C LEU A 321 19.54 15.70 27.87
N VAL A 322 18.58 15.75 28.80
CA VAL A 322 18.81 15.36 30.20
C VAL A 322 18.68 13.85 30.44
N ASN A 323 18.06 13.12 29.50
CA ASN A 323 17.84 11.68 29.63
C ASN A 323 18.69 10.89 28.64
N PRO A 324 19.77 10.23 29.08
CA PRO A 324 20.63 9.44 28.20
C PRO A 324 19.92 8.22 27.58
N ASP A 325 18.82 7.75 28.20
CA ASP A 325 18.05 6.59 27.73
C ASP A 325 17.16 6.89 26.50
N VAL A 326 16.98 8.17 26.13
CA VAL A 326 16.19 8.57 24.96
C VAL A 326 17.14 8.85 23.79
N PRO A 327 17.11 8.05 22.70
CA PRO A 327 18.00 8.24 21.57
C PRO A 327 17.78 9.57 20.86
N ARG A 328 18.87 10.25 20.48
CA ARG A 328 18.80 11.53 19.75
C ARG A 328 18.21 11.39 18.33
N ASN A 329 18.30 10.21 17.74
CA ASN A 329 17.77 9.90 16.41
C ASN A 329 16.35 9.32 16.45
N LEU A 330 15.63 9.51 17.57
CA LEU A 330 14.26 9.02 17.73
C LEU A 330 13.30 9.71 16.76
N ARG A 331 12.49 8.89 16.08
CA ARG A 331 11.47 9.32 15.12
C ARG A 331 10.15 8.71 15.51
N LYS A 332 9.06 9.26 14.98
CA LYS A 332 7.73 8.66 15.14
C LYS A 332 7.16 8.23 13.80
N ILE A 333 6.44 7.11 13.79
CA ILE A 333 5.59 6.67 12.69
C ILE A 333 4.16 6.58 13.19
N ARG A 334 3.22 7.14 12.43
CA ARG A 334 1.80 7.18 12.76
C ARG A 334 0.99 6.46 11.70
N VAL A 335 0.07 5.60 12.11
CA VAL A 335 -0.99 5.12 11.22
C VAL A 335 -1.99 6.26 11.06
N GLU A 336 -1.95 6.94 9.91
CA GLU A 336 -2.78 8.11 9.63
C GLU A 336 -4.12 7.70 9.00
N LYS A 337 -4.06 6.68 8.13
CA LYS A 337 -5.21 6.09 7.44
C LYS A 337 -5.02 4.58 7.41
N SER A 338 -6.03 3.81 7.80
CA SER A 338 -6.06 2.36 7.62
C SER A 338 -7.52 1.89 7.69
N PRO A 339 -7.94 0.91 6.87
CA PRO A 339 -9.25 0.27 7.03
C PRO A 339 -9.29 -0.72 8.21
N ILE A 340 -8.13 -1.06 8.79
CA ILE A 340 -8.00 -2.10 9.83
C ILE A 340 -7.61 -1.48 11.17
N GLY A 341 -6.52 -0.71 11.16
CA GLY A 341 -5.89 -0.22 12.37
C GLY A 341 -6.35 1.17 12.77
N ALA A 342 -6.58 1.38 14.07
CA ALA A 342 -6.84 2.70 14.63
C ALA A 342 -5.63 3.63 14.46
N ARG A 343 -5.87 4.95 14.49
CA ARG A 343 -4.79 5.94 14.51
C ARG A 343 -3.94 5.76 15.76
N LYS A 344 -2.67 5.41 15.58
CA LYS A 344 -1.70 5.23 16.67
C LYS A 344 -0.31 5.66 16.22
N THR A 345 0.44 6.22 17.16
CA THR A 345 1.83 6.65 17.00
C THR A 345 2.76 5.65 17.66
N PHE A 346 3.84 5.32 16.97
CA PHE A 346 4.92 4.45 17.43
C PHE A 346 6.25 5.18 17.27
N TYR A 347 7.24 4.78 18.05
CA TYR A 347 8.54 5.41 18.04
C TYR A 347 9.59 4.43 17.54
N PHE A 348 10.54 4.92 16.77
CA PHE A 348 11.57 4.10 16.19
C PHE A 348 12.89 4.85 16.03
N THR A 349 13.98 4.08 16.00
CA THR A 349 15.32 4.55 15.66
C THR A 349 15.74 3.95 14.32
N ILE A 350 16.73 4.58 13.69
CA ILE A 350 17.41 4.02 12.51
C ILE A 350 18.78 3.55 12.97
N GLU A 351 19.01 2.24 12.91
CA GLU A 351 20.20 1.55 13.40
C GLU A 351 20.80 0.65 12.32
N ARG A 352 21.89 -0.06 12.59
CA ARG A 352 22.47 -1.04 11.65
C ARG A 352 21.48 -2.12 11.23
N LYS A 353 20.56 -2.49 12.12
CA LYS A 353 19.43 -3.43 11.89
C LYS A 353 18.27 -2.85 11.06
N GLY A 354 18.41 -1.65 10.51
CA GLY A 354 17.33 -0.94 9.81
C GLY A 354 16.49 -0.11 10.77
N ILE A 355 15.17 -0.22 10.67
CA ILE A 355 14.24 0.44 11.59
C ILE A 355 13.99 -0.47 12.79
N VAL A 356 14.11 0.09 13.99
CA VAL A 356 13.98 -0.65 15.26
C VAL A 356 12.94 0.06 16.12
N ASN A 357 11.98 -0.70 16.65
CA ASN A 357 10.96 -0.16 17.55
C ASN A 357 11.61 0.35 18.84
N PHE A 358 11.17 1.51 19.32
CA PHE A 358 11.60 2.10 20.58
C PHE A 358 10.39 2.28 21.49
N ASP A 359 10.38 1.58 22.62
CA ASP A 359 9.30 1.68 23.60
C ASP A 359 9.48 2.91 24.49
N LEU A 360 9.02 4.05 23.97
CA LEU A 360 9.07 5.31 24.70
C LEU A 360 8.22 5.28 25.97
N LYS A 361 7.11 4.55 25.99
CA LYS A 361 6.20 4.53 27.15
C LYS A 361 6.89 3.94 28.36
N ASN A 362 7.53 2.79 28.18
CA ASN A 362 8.28 2.12 29.23
C ASN A 362 9.40 3.00 29.81
N VAL A 363 10.12 3.73 28.95
CA VAL A 363 11.14 4.70 29.40
C VAL A 363 10.51 5.83 30.23
N MET A 364 9.41 6.41 29.76
CA MET A 364 8.72 7.48 30.48
C MET A 364 8.07 7.02 31.80
N ASP A 365 7.55 5.79 31.84
CA ASP A 365 6.94 5.20 33.05
C ASP A 365 8.00 4.88 34.10
N LYS A 366 9.16 4.34 33.69
CA LYS A 366 10.33 4.18 34.58
C LYS A 366 10.77 5.51 35.19
N MET A 367 10.78 6.60 34.41
CA MET A 367 11.11 7.93 34.92
C MET A 367 10.10 8.44 35.96
N ARG A 368 8.80 8.23 35.71
CA ARG A 368 7.74 8.64 36.66
C ARG A 368 7.90 7.89 37.99
N ASN A 369 8.20 6.60 37.94
CA ASN A 369 8.40 5.79 39.14
C ASN A 369 9.68 6.18 39.89
N CYS A 370 10.82 6.38 39.21
CA CYS A 370 12.06 6.85 39.84
C CYS A 370 11.91 8.22 40.54
N ASN A 371 11.11 9.14 39.98
CA ASN A 371 10.86 10.44 40.61
C ASN A 371 9.93 10.34 41.82
N GLN A 372 9.00 9.36 41.84
CA GLN A 372 8.18 9.06 43.01
C GLN A 372 9.04 8.47 44.15
N ASP A 373 9.94 7.54 43.84
CA ASP A 373 10.85 6.95 44.82
C ASP A 373 11.78 8.01 45.46
N ARG A 374 12.35 8.90 44.64
CA ARG A 374 13.18 10.03 45.15
C ARG A 374 12.39 11.00 46.02
N THR A 375 11.11 11.24 45.72
CA THR A 375 10.28 12.14 46.55
C THR A 375 9.82 11.47 47.84
N SER A 376 9.68 10.14 47.88
CA SER A 376 9.49 9.40 49.13
C SER A 376 10.75 9.33 49.99
N ASP A 377 11.94 9.17 49.38
CA ASP A 377 13.21 9.13 50.12
C ASP A 377 13.55 10.49 50.73
N ILE A 378 13.29 11.60 50.02
CA ILE A 378 13.44 12.96 50.58
C ILE A 378 12.44 13.22 51.72
N LYS A 379 11.23 12.63 51.66
CA LYS A 379 10.27 12.73 52.76
C LYS A 379 10.69 11.90 53.98
N ARG A 380 11.33 10.73 53.79
CA ARG A 380 11.88 9.93 54.89
C ARG A 380 13.07 10.62 55.57
N LEU A 381 13.99 11.17 54.77
CA LEU A 381 15.15 11.91 55.29
C LEU A 381 14.76 13.17 56.10
N LYS A 382 13.64 13.82 55.76
CA LYS A 382 13.13 14.97 56.54
C LYS A 382 12.39 14.58 57.82
N ILE A 383 11.99 13.31 57.98
CA ILE A 383 11.39 12.81 59.21
C ILE A 383 12.49 12.46 60.21
N ASP A 384 13.62 11.92 59.74
CA ASP A 384 14.78 11.59 60.59
C ASP A 384 15.59 12.82 61.07
N GLU A 385 15.39 14.01 60.49
CA GLU A 385 15.99 15.27 60.96
C GLU A 385 15.14 16.01 62.01
N ASN A 386 13.96 15.48 62.38
CA ASN A 386 13.06 16.07 63.38
C ASN A 386 12.81 15.19 64.62
N GLU A 387 13.59 14.11 64.80
CA GLU A 387 13.80 13.43 66.10
C GLU A 387 15.19 13.77 66.63
#